data_AF-A0A941VPG5-F1
#
_entry.id   AF-A0A941VPG5-F1
#
_cell.length_a   1.000
_cell.length_b   1.000
_cell.length_c   1.000
_cell.angle_alpha   90.00
_cell.angle_beta   90.00
_cell.angle_gamma   90.00
#
_symmetry.space_group_name_H-M   'P 1'
#
loop_
_entity.id
_entity.type
_entity.pdbx_description
1 polymer ?
#
loop_
_entity_poly.entity_id
_entity_poly.type
_entity_poly.pdbx_seq_one_letter_code
_entity_poly.pdbx_strand_id
1 'polypeptide(L)'
;MKPCPDRHETILLAAYGELDPTQRQDWEQHKDACPGCRGEYEALLRLLGRIKALMPVPELSEKRANSILWSVKRELREERKKPSWWKDWLVRPSRLVPALATACLVLITFGWFGMNLIESPDADRDALGPSAENQVVLKDLEVIKNIEFLEEMDTLQELVIVLDRQEAI
;
A
#
# COMPACT_ATOMS: atom_id res chain seq x y z
N MET A 1 -5.51 -26.63 31.83
CA MET A 1 -6.00 -25.75 30.74
C MET A 1 -4.94 -24.69 30.50
N LYS A 2 -4.46 -24.53 29.27
CA LYS A 2 -3.52 -23.44 28.96
C LYS A 2 -4.33 -22.12 28.91
N PRO A 3 -3.85 -21.04 29.53
CA PRO A 3 -4.49 -19.74 29.37
C PRO A 3 -4.49 -19.38 27.89
N CYS A 4 -5.61 -18.83 27.42
CA CYS A 4 -5.74 -18.30 26.05
C CYS A 4 -5.45 -16.80 26.16
N PRO A 5 -4.24 -16.34 25.79
CA PRO A 5 -3.93 -14.92 25.80
C PRO A 5 -4.84 -14.18 24.82
N ASP A 6 -5.23 -12.96 25.19
CA ASP A 6 -6.00 -12.01 24.35
C ASP A 6 -7.30 -12.56 23.74
N ARG A 7 -7.86 -13.60 24.39
CA ARG A 7 -9.02 -14.36 23.91
C ARG A 7 -10.19 -13.48 23.48
N HIS A 8 -10.55 -12.49 24.28
CA HIS A 8 -11.74 -11.67 24.02
C HIS A 8 -11.58 -10.75 22.81
N GLU A 9 -10.41 -10.12 22.68
CA GLU A 9 -10.10 -9.24 21.56
C GLU A 9 -10.04 -10.03 20.25
N THR A 10 -9.32 -11.15 20.24
CA THR A 10 -9.27 -12.02 19.05
C THR A 10 -10.65 -12.53 18.65
N ILE A 11 -11.50 -12.90 19.61
CA ILE A 11 -12.89 -13.33 19.34
C ILE A 11 -13.71 -12.20 18.71
N LEU A 12 -13.60 -10.98 19.22
CA LEU A 12 -14.32 -9.82 18.69
C LEU A 12 -13.86 -9.51 17.26
N LEU A 13 -12.55 -9.35 17.05
CA LEU A 13 -11.97 -9.10 15.73
C LEU A 13 -12.31 -10.21 14.74
N ALA A 14 -12.30 -11.48 15.18
CA ALA A 14 -12.72 -12.60 14.36
C ALA A 14 -14.20 -12.53 13.95
N ALA A 15 -15.07 -12.05 14.84
CA ALA A 15 -16.51 -11.95 14.56
C ALA A 15 -16.83 -10.82 13.58
N TYR A 16 -16.07 -9.71 13.63
CA TYR A 16 -16.18 -8.60 12.69
C TYR A 16 -15.36 -8.80 11.39
N GLY A 17 -14.48 -9.81 11.35
CA GLY A 17 -13.65 -10.10 10.18
C GLY A 17 -12.40 -9.21 10.08
N GLU A 18 -12.00 -8.60 11.19
CA GLU A 18 -10.93 -7.60 11.29
C GLU A 18 -9.57 -8.19 11.67
N LEU A 19 -9.46 -9.53 11.79
CA LEU A 19 -8.17 -10.19 11.96
C LEU A 19 -7.33 -10.10 10.69
N ASP A 20 -6.03 -9.83 10.85
CA ASP A 20 -5.07 -9.95 9.77
C ASP A 20 -4.92 -11.41 9.29
N PRO A 21 -4.31 -11.67 8.12
CA PRO A 21 -4.22 -13.02 7.57
C PRO A 21 -3.50 -14.03 8.48
N THR A 22 -2.47 -13.60 9.22
CA THR A 22 -1.70 -14.47 10.11
C THR A 22 -2.48 -14.79 11.37
N GLN A 23 -3.06 -13.77 12.01
CA GLN A 23 -3.94 -13.93 13.16
C GLN A 23 -5.16 -14.79 12.85
N ARG A 24 -5.71 -14.67 11.64
CA ARG A 24 -6.85 -15.50 11.21
C ARG A 24 -6.48 -16.98 11.16
N GLN A 25 -5.32 -17.32 10.61
CA GLN A 25 -4.86 -18.71 10.56
C GLN A 25 -4.67 -19.29 11.96
N ASP A 26 -4.01 -18.54 12.85
CA ASP A 26 -3.77 -18.95 14.23
C ASP A 26 -5.07 -19.09 15.01
N TRP A 27 -6.01 -18.15 14.81
CA TRP A 27 -7.34 -18.19 15.41
C TRP A 27 -8.14 -19.42 14.96
N GLU A 28 -8.16 -19.73 13.66
CA GLU A 28 -8.88 -20.91 13.16
C GLU A 28 -8.32 -22.21 13.77
N GLN A 29 -6.99 -22.35 13.81
CA GLN A 29 -6.35 -23.50 14.45
C GLN A 29 -6.67 -23.57 15.95
N HIS A 30 -6.67 -22.42 16.64
CA HIS A 30 -7.00 -22.34 18.06
C HIS A 30 -8.46 -22.71 18.33
N LYS A 31 -9.40 -22.17 17.54
CA LYS A 31 -10.84 -22.43 17.61
C LYS A 31 -11.15 -23.92 17.41
N ASP A 32 -10.40 -24.61 16.55
CA ASP A 32 -10.51 -26.05 16.34
C ASP A 32 -9.98 -26.88 17.52
N ALA A 33 -8.97 -26.39 18.22
CA ALA A 33 -8.39 -27.06 19.39
C ALA A 33 -9.09 -26.73 20.72
N CYS A 34 -9.72 -25.56 20.84
CA CYS A 34 -10.27 -25.05 22.11
C CYS A 34 -11.81 -24.95 22.09
N PRO A 35 -12.53 -25.87 22.74
CA PRO A 35 -13.99 -25.83 22.77
C PRO A 35 -14.56 -24.63 23.52
N GLY A 36 -13.83 -24.07 24.50
CA GLY A 36 -14.25 -22.88 25.24
C GLY A 36 -14.31 -21.64 24.33
N CYS A 37 -13.22 -21.36 23.62
CA CYS A 37 -13.14 -20.24 22.68
C CYS A 37 -14.14 -20.39 21.53
N ARG A 38 -14.35 -21.62 21.03
CA ARG A 38 -15.39 -21.91 20.04
C ARG A 38 -16.79 -21.57 20.54
N GLY A 39 -17.14 -22.02 21.74
CA GLY A 39 -18.45 -21.77 22.33
C GLY A 39 -18.70 -20.26 22.56
N GLU A 40 -17.69 -19.53 23.01
CA GLU A 40 -17.77 -18.07 23.17
C GLU A 40 -17.96 -17.35 21.84
N TYR A 41 -17.20 -17.74 20.81
CA TYR A 41 -17.34 -17.20 19.46
C TYR A 41 -18.74 -17.45 18.88
N GLU A 42 -19.27 -18.67 19.01
CA GLU A 42 -20.62 -19.02 18.58
C GLU A 42 -21.71 -18.28 19.38
N ALA A 43 -21.49 -18.03 20.67
CA ALA A 43 -22.40 -17.22 21.48
C ALA A 43 -22.43 -15.76 21.02
N LEU A 44 -21.26 -15.19 20.70
CA LEU A 44 -21.15 -13.85 20.15
C LEU A 44 -21.84 -13.73 18.78
N LEU A 45 -21.60 -14.66 17.86
CA LEU A 45 -22.28 -14.68 16.55
C LEU A 45 -23.80 -14.75 16.69
N ARG A 46 -24.31 -15.56 17.63
CA ARG A 46 -25.75 -15.63 17.93
C ARG A 46 -26.30 -14.31 18.48
N LEU A 47 -25.52 -13.60 19.31
CA LEU A 47 -25.91 -12.28 19.81
C LEU A 47 -25.96 -11.26 18.67
N LEU A 48 -24.91 -11.16 17.86
CA LEU A 48 -24.84 -10.26 16.71
C LEU A 48 -25.96 -10.56 15.70
N GLY A 49 -26.27 -11.83 15.46
CA GLY A 49 -27.39 -12.24 14.61
C GLY A 49 -28.75 -11.75 15.13
N ARG A 50 -28.98 -11.80 16.44
CA ARG A 50 -30.20 -11.26 17.06
C ARG A 50 -30.27 -9.75 16.93
N ILE A 51 -29.17 -9.04 17.17
CA ILE A 51 -29.11 -7.58 17.00
C ILE A 51 -29.43 -7.22 15.54
N LYS A 52 -28.81 -7.92 14.57
CA LYS A 52 -29.06 -7.73 13.15
C LYS A 52 -30.53 -7.98 12.76
N ALA A 53 -31.18 -8.97 13.37
CA ALA A 53 -32.59 -9.27 13.12
C ALA A 53 -33.55 -8.19 13.67
N LEU A 54 -33.15 -7.51 14.75
CA LEU A 54 -33.94 -6.43 15.36
C LEU A 54 -33.75 -5.08 14.67
N MET A 55 -32.67 -4.92 13.90
CA MET A 55 -32.43 -3.71 13.12
C MET A 55 -33.11 -3.84 11.75
N PRO A 56 -34.09 -2.97 11.42
CA PRO A 56 -34.62 -2.92 10.07
C PRO A 56 -33.48 -2.52 9.12
N VAL A 57 -33.10 -3.43 8.23
CA VAL A 57 -32.14 -3.13 7.17
C VAL A 57 -32.80 -2.08 6.28
N PRO A 58 -32.21 -0.88 6.11
CA PRO A 58 -32.79 0.11 5.22
C PRO A 58 -32.87 -0.49 3.81
N GLU A 59 -34.07 -0.57 3.26
CA GLU A 59 -34.24 -1.04 1.89
C GLU A 59 -33.50 -0.10 0.95
N LEU A 60 -32.50 -0.64 0.24
CA LEU A 60 -31.81 0.08 -0.81
C LEU A 60 -32.79 0.23 -1.98
N SER A 61 -33.16 1.47 -2.30
CA SER A 61 -33.98 1.72 -3.50
C SER A 61 -33.27 1.18 -4.74
N GLU A 62 -34.03 0.63 -5.69
CA GLU A 62 -33.49 0.05 -6.93
C GLU A 62 -32.56 1.04 -7.66
N LYS A 63 -32.89 2.33 -7.63
CA LYS A 63 -32.06 3.39 -8.21
C LYS A 63 -30.68 3.46 -7.55
N ARG A 64 -30.60 3.39 -6.22
CA ARG A 64 -29.32 3.40 -5.48
C ARG A 64 -28.53 2.11 -5.72
N ALA A 65 -29.20 0.95 -5.72
CA ALA A 65 -28.56 -0.33 -6.02
C ALA A 65 -27.94 -0.33 -7.42
N ASN A 66 -28.69 0.13 -8.42
CA ASN A 66 -28.22 0.25 -9.80
C ASN A 66 -27.07 1.26 -9.95
N SER A 67 -27.11 2.39 -9.23
CA SER A 67 -26.00 3.36 -9.28
C SER A 67 -24.71 2.78 -8.69
N ILE A 68 -24.79 2.04 -7.59
CA ILE A 68 -23.61 1.38 -6.99
C ILE A 68 -23.06 0.33 -7.95
N LEU A 69 -23.93 -0.55 -8.47
CA LEU A 69 -23.54 -1.58 -9.43
C LEU A 69 -22.91 -0.99 -10.68
N TRP A 70 -23.43 0.13 -11.19
CA TRP A 70 -22.89 0.80 -12.35
C TRP A 70 -21.52 1.41 -12.06
N SER A 71 -21.34 2.07 -10.91
CA SER A 71 -20.05 2.62 -10.49
C SER A 71 -18.99 1.54 -10.38
N VAL A 72 -19.29 0.41 -9.73
CA VAL A 72 -18.36 -0.73 -9.61
C VAL A 72 -18.04 -1.33 -10.97
N LYS A 73 -19.05 -1.57 -11.82
CA LYS A 73 -18.82 -2.09 -13.18
C LYS A 73 -17.98 -1.16 -14.04
N ARG A 74 -18.16 0.16 -13.88
CA ARG A 74 -17.37 1.18 -14.58
C ARG A 74 -15.93 1.15 -14.11
N GLU A 75 -15.70 1.13 -12.81
CA GLU A 75 -14.34 1.08 -12.23
C GLU A 75 -13.59 -0.19 -12.65
N LEU A 76 -14.22 -1.37 -12.56
CA LEU A 76 -13.64 -2.62 -13.06
C LEU A 76 -13.34 -2.60 -14.57
N ARG A 77 -14.16 -1.88 -15.35
CA ARG A 77 -13.94 -1.71 -16.78
C ARG A 77 -12.76 -0.77 -17.05
N GLU A 78 -12.64 0.32 -16.29
CA GLU A 78 -11.50 1.23 -16.38
C GLU A 78 -10.20 0.55 -15.94
N GLU A 79 -10.21 -0.26 -14.89
CA GLU A 79 -9.06 -1.07 -14.50
C GLU A 79 -8.62 -2.08 -15.57
N ARG A 80 -9.58 -2.73 -16.25
CA ARG A 80 -9.26 -3.59 -17.41
C ARG A 80 -8.77 -2.82 -18.62
N LYS A 81 -9.24 -1.59 -18.80
CA LYS A 81 -8.88 -0.72 -19.92
C LYS A 81 -7.57 0.02 -19.69
N LYS A 82 -7.06 0.11 -18.46
CA LYS A 82 -5.73 0.66 -18.18
C LYS A 82 -4.76 -0.01 -19.14
N PRO A 83 -4.22 0.75 -20.12
CA PRO A 83 -3.59 0.14 -21.27
C PRO A 83 -2.37 -0.61 -20.75
N SER A 84 -2.32 -1.89 -21.12
CA SER A 84 -1.18 -2.78 -20.91
C SER A 84 0.05 -2.34 -21.72
N TRP A 85 0.15 -1.07 -22.11
CA TRP A 85 1.24 -0.49 -22.89
C TRP A 85 2.59 -0.68 -22.17
N TRP A 86 2.58 -0.80 -20.83
CA TRP A 86 3.78 -0.92 -20.01
C TRP A 86 4.27 -2.36 -20.06
N LYS A 87 3.35 -3.34 -20.13
CA LYS A 87 3.70 -4.76 -20.31
C LYS A 87 4.10 -5.04 -21.76
N ASP A 88 3.45 -4.43 -22.74
CA ASP A 88 3.81 -4.61 -24.15
C ASP A 88 5.15 -3.95 -24.52
N TRP A 89 5.53 -2.85 -23.86
CA TRP A 89 6.85 -2.24 -24.02
C TRP A 89 7.97 -3.08 -23.36
N LEU A 90 7.70 -3.70 -22.20
CA LEU A 90 8.68 -4.54 -21.50
C LEU A 90 8.92 -5.91 -22.18
N VAL A 91 7.89 -6.45 -22.85
CA VAL A 91 7.93 -7.80 -23.47
C VAL A 91 8.34 -7.75 -24.95
N ARG A 92 8.53 -6.56 -25.52
CA ARG A 92 9.05 -6.42 -26.89
C ARG A 92 10.54 -6.09 -26.84
N PRO A 93 11.45 -7.10 -26.89
CA PRO A 93 12.87 -6.84 -27.02
C PRO A 93 13.08 -6.20 -28.39
N SER A 94 13.14 -4.86 -28.42
CA SER A 94 13.51 -4.17 -29.64
C SER A 94 14.93 -4.67 -29.98
N ARG A 95 15.08 -5.26 -31.16
CA ARG A 95 16.33 -5.85 -31.67
C ARG A 95 17.49 -4.84 -31.78
N LEU A 96 17.29 -3.62 -31.32
CA LEU A 96 18.21 -2.49 -31.29
C LEU A 96 18.93 -2.35 -29.94
N VAL A 97 18.40 -2.93 -28.86
CA VAL A 97 19.05 -2.93 -27.53
C VAL A 97 20.41 -3.65 -27.52
N PRO A 98 20.59 -4.82 -28.18
CA PRO A 98 21.88 -5.52 -28.14
C PRO A 98 22.99 -4.72 -28.82
N ALA A 99 22.67 -4.03 -29.93
CA ALA A 99 23.64 -3.23 -30.68
C ALA A 99 24.10 -2.00 -29.88
N LEU A 100 23.17 -1.31 -29.22
CA LEU A 100 23.51 -0.14 -28.39
C LEU A 100 24.36 -0.54 -27.17
N ALA A 101 24.01 -1.66 -26.51
CA ALA A 101 24.77 -2.16 -25.36
C ALA A 101 26.22 -2.53 -25.74
N THR A 102 26.42 -3.15 -26.91
CA THR A 102 27.77 -3.44 -27.41
C THR A 102 28.57 -2.18 -27.72
N ALA A 103 27.94 -1.16 -28.31
CA ALA A 103 28.61 0.11 -28.59
C ALA A 103 29.04 0.83 -27.30
N CYS A 104 28.18 0.84 -26.27
CA CYS A 104 28.51 1.42 -24.97
C CYS A 104 29.66 0.67 -24.28
N LEU A 105 29.68 -0.66 -24.30
CA LEU A 105 30.79 -1.45 -23.76
C LEU A 105 32.11 -1.19 -24.49
N VAL A 106 32.08 -1.03 -25.82
CA VAL A 106 33.26 -0.66 -26.61
C VAL A 106 33.76 0.73 -26.24
N LEU A 107 32.87 1.73 -26.08
CA LEU A 107 33.27 3.07 -25.66
C LEU A 107 33.84 3.11 -24.24
N ILE A 108 33.28 2.34 -23.30
CA ILE A 108 33.78 2.25 -21.93
C ILE A 108 35.16 1.57 -21.89
N THR A 109 35.33 0.47 -22.63
CA THR A 109 36.61 -0.26 -22.68
C THR A 109 37.70 0.55 -23.39
N PHE A 110 37.40 1.21 -24.51
CA PHE A 110 38.36 2.09 -25.19
C PHE A 110 38.64 3.38 -24.41
N GLY A 111 37.64 3.94 -23.73
CA GLY A 111 37.83 5.11 -22.86
C GLY A 111 38.73 4.78 -21.66
N TRP A 112 38.50 3.65 -21.00
CA TRP A 112 39.31 3.18 -19.87
C TRP A 112 40.74 2.81 -20.28
N PHE A 113 40.90 2.17 -21.44
CA PHE A 113 42.20 1.77 -21.96
C PHE A 113 42.99 2.95 -22.54
N GLY A 114 42.31 3.90 -23.17
CA GLY A 114 42.91 5.12 -23.71
C GLY A 114 43.39 6.09 -22.62
N MET A 115 42.67 6.18 -21.50
CA MET A 115 43.11 6.97 -20.33
C MET A 115 44.30 6.32 -19.61
N ASN A 116 44.36 4.98 -19.52
CA ASN A 116 45.48 4.28 -18.88
C ASN A 116 46.82 4.38 -19.63
N LEU A 117 46.81 4.74 -20.93
CA LEU A 117 48.04 4.83 -21.74
C LEU A 117 48.68 6.23 -21.76
N ILE A 118 48.01 7.25 -21.22
CA ILE A 118 48.46 8.66 -21.25
C ILE A 118 49.01 9.12 -19.88
N GLU A 119 48.94 8.28 -18.85
CA GLU A 119 49.25 8.73 -17.49
C GLU A 119 50.71 8.49 -17.07
N SER A 120 51.52 9.55 -17.18
CA SER A 120 52.66 9.88 -16.31
C SER A 120 53.04 11.35 -16.51
N PRO A 121 53.63 12.05 -15.52
CA PRO A 121 53.14 12.40 -14.18
C PRO A 121 52.93 13.93 -14.02
N ASP A 122 52.14 14.34 -13.02
CA ASP A 122 51.93 15.71 -12.52
C ASP A 122 51.45 16.79 -13.51
N ALA A 123 50.14 17.01 -13.54
CA ALA A 123 49.56 18.35 -13.67
C ALA A 123 48.22 18.43 -12.93
N ASP A 124 48.24 19.30 -11.93
CA ASP A 124 47.25 19.68 -10.94
C ASP A 124 45.85 20.07 -11.51
N ARG A 125 44.81 19.72 -10.72
CA ARG A 125 43.50 20.39 -10.53
C ARG A 125 42.27 20.06 -11.40
N ASP A 126 41.32 19.50 -10.66
CA ASP A 126 39.93 19.96 -10.47
C ASP A 126 38.76 19.25 -11.21
N ALA A 127 37.80 18.89 -10.35
CA ALA A 127 36.37 18.68 -10.60
C ALA A 127 35.88 17.33 -11.18
N LEU A 128 35.55 16.38 -10.29
CA LEU A 128 34.24 15.67 -10.26
C LEU A 128 34.18 14.71 -9.05
N GLY A 129 34.18 15.30 -7.85
CA GLY A 129 33.59 14.65 -6.67
C GLY A 129 32.06 14.69 -6.76
N PRO A 130 31.33 13.76 -6.12
CA PRO A 130 29.86 13.72 -6.20
C PRO A 130 29.30 15.08 -5.78
N SER A 131 28.51 15.70 -6.66
CA SER A 131 28.02 17.05 -6.46
C SER A 131 27.23 17.16 -5.16
N ALA A 132 27.63 18.10 -4.31
CA ALA A 132 26.88 18.50 -3.11
C ALA A 132 25.42 18.89 -3.46
N GLU A 133 25.15 19.28 -4.70
CA GLU A 133 23.81 19.52 -5.24
C GLU A 133 22.90 18.29 -5.15
N ASN A 134 23.38 17.07 -5.44
CA ASN A 134 22.56 15.86 -5.34
C ASN A 134 22.16 15.53 -3.90
N GLN A 135 23.00 15.89 -2.92
CA GLN A 135 22.70 15.65 -1.51
C GLN A 135 21.73 16.69 -0.93
N VAL A 136 21.76 17.92 -1.44
CA VAL A 136 20.78 18.97 -1.09
C VAL A 136 19.41 18.66 -1.69
N VAL A 137 19.34 18.20 -2.95
CA VAL A 137 18.08 17.81 -3.61
C VAL A 137 17.41 16.63 -2.91
N LEU A 138 18.17 15.65 -2.40
CA LEU A 138 17.62 14.54 -1.63
C LEU A 138 17.05 14.98 -0.28
N LYS A 139 17.66 15.97 0.37
CA LYS A 139 17.15 16.55 1.62
C LYS A 139 15.88 17.38 1.38
N ASP A 140 15.82 18.14 0.29
CA ASP A 140 14.63 18.92 -0.06
C ASP A 140 13.44 18.02 -0.43
N LEU A 141 13.67 16.87 -1.08
CA LEU A 141 12.61 15.88 -1.34
C LEU A 141 12.01 15.30 -0.05
N GLU A 142 12.83 15.06 0.97
CA GLU A 142 12.38 14.54 2.26
C GLU A 142 11.57 15.58 3.03
N VAL A 143 11.93 16.87 2.94
CA VAL A 143 11.16 17.98 3.51
C VAL A 143 9.82 18.15 2.81
N ILE A 144 9.76 18.10 1.46
CA ILE A 144 8.52 18.21 0.67
C ILE A 144 7.52 17.11 1.04
N LYS A 145 8.02 15.89 1.27
CA LYS A 145 7.19 14.75 1.68
C LYS A 145 6.58 14.91 3.08
N ASN A 146 7.23 15.69 3.94
CA ASN A 146 6.77 15.95 5.30
C ASN A 146 5.69 17.05 5.36
N ILE A 147 5.62 17.93 4.36
CA ILE A 147 4.61 19.00 4.30
C ILE A 147 3.24 18.44 3.91
N GLU A 148 3.21 17.50 2.96
CA GLU A 148 1.97 16.81 2.54
C GLU A 148 1.34 16.02 3.70
N PHE A 149 2.16 15.47 4.59
CA PHE A 149 1.71 14.77 5.81
C PHE A 149 1.16 15.74 6.89
N LEU A 150 1.71 16.95 6.97
CA LEU A 150 1.23 17.96 7.92
C LEU A 150 -0.07 18.65 7.47
N GLU A 151 -0.32 18.74 6.16
CA GLU A 151 -1.57 19.26 5.59
C GLU A 151 -2.76 18.31 5.84
N GLU A 152 -2.52 17.00 5.83
CA GLU A 152 -3.56 16.00 6.09
C GLU A 152 -4.04 16.02 7.57
N MET A 153 -3.19 16.45 8.52
CA MET A 153 -3.58 16.57 9.93
C MET A 153 -4.51 17.77 10.21
N ASP A 154 -4.46 18.84 9.41
CA ASP A 154 -5.31 20.02 9.60
C ASP A 154 -6.77 19.73 9.19
N THR A 155 -6.96 18.85 8.19
CA THR A 155 -8.28 18.40 7.76
C THR A 155 -8.99 17.51 8.78
N LEU A 156 -8.25 16.82 9.64
CA LEU A 156 -8.80 16.00 10.72
C LEU A 156 -9.28 16.86 11.91
N GLN A 157 -8.69 18.03 12.16
CA GLN A 157 -9.13 18.93 13.22
C GLN A 157 -10.48 19.59 12.91
N GLU A 158 -10.73 19.93 11.65
CA GLU A 158 -12.02 20.51 11.23
C GLU A 158 -13.19 19.52 11.41
N LEU A 159 -12.94 18.23 11.19
CA LEU A 159 -13.92 17.16 11.40
C LEU A 159 -14.28 16.96 12.88
N VAL A 160 -13.32 17.10 13.80
CA VAL A 160 -13.56 17.03 15.25
C VAL A 160 -14.40 18.22 15.72
N ILE A 161 -14.13 19.43 15.21
CA ILE A 161 -14.88 20.64 15.58
C ILE A 161 -16.34 20.58 15.11
N VAL A 162 -16.62 19.95 13.97
CA VAL A 162 -17.99 19.79 13.46
C VAL A 162 -18.77 18.74 14.25
N LEU A 163 -18.13 17.63 14.64
CA LEU A 163 -18.77 16.58 15.45
C LEU A 163 -19.12 17.08 16.86
N ASP A 164 -18.22 17.82 17.50
CA ASP A 164 -18.42 18.34 18.86
C ASP A 164 -19.55 19.39 18.93
N ARG A 165 -19.82 20.09 17.81
CA ARG A 165 -20.95 21.04 17.70
C ARG A 165 -22.30 20.34 17.48
N GLN A 166 -22.31 19.11 16.99
CA GLN A 166 -23.53 18.36 16.68
C GLN A 166 -24.06 17.58 17.89
N GLU A 167 -23.23 17.32 18.91
CA GLU A 167 -23.64 16.71 20.17
C GLU A 167 -24.19 17.70 21.21
N ALA A 168 -24.12 19.00 20.92
CA ALA A 168 -24.58 20.08 21.80
C ALA A 168 -25.99 20.64 21.49
N ILE A 169 -26.78 19.96 20.66
CA ILE A 169 -28.19 20.30 20.35
C ILE A 169 -29.11 19.12 20.69
#